data_AF-A0A8B5WXC0-F1
#
_entry.id   AF-A0A8B5WXC0-F1
#
_cell.length_a   1.000
_cell.length_b   1.000
_cell.length_c   1.000
_cell.angle_alpha   90.00
_cell.angle_beta   90.00
_cell.angle_gamma   90.00
#
_symmetry.space_group_name_H-M   'P 1'
#
loop_
_entity.id
_entity.type
_entity.pdbx_description
1 polymer ?
#
loop_
_entity_poly.entity_id
_entity_poly.type
_entity_poly.pdbx_seq_one_letter_code
_entity_poly.pdbx_strand_id
1 'polypeptide(L)'
;MSGDIKKWPLYKNAAERFMALNPEPGFVLPDQWLEYELELSYEISSSEEFRQASLERLQIQQFREYLMTEYQVHLDRVRGIGYRVLAPGEATGVAMAGLQCEWTAIMRRTARRLIHVPIEQLDDGQLRENAEARARVAQLRGLTAKAFELPPPPKQMGRD
;
A
#
# COMPACT_ATOMS: atom_id res chain seq x y z
N MET A 1 9.34 -4.56 36.84
CA MET A 1 9.12 -4.28 35.41
C MET A 1 7.63 -4.43 35.20
N SER A 2 6.87 -3.33 35.25
CA SER A 2 5.43 -3.39 34.99
C SER A 2 5.26 -3.82 33.54
N GLY A 3 4.69 -5.01 33.32
CA GLY A 3 4.33 -5.45 31.98
C GLY A 3 3.25 -4.51 31.46
N ASP A 4 3.59 -3.67 30.49
CA ASP A 4 2.61 -2.84 29.80
C ASP A 4 1.55 -3.74 29.19
N ILE A 5 0.32 -3.62 29.69
CA ILE A 5 -0.81 -4.40 29.18
C ILE A 5 -1.17 -3.85 27.81
N LYS A 6 -0.87 -4.59 26.75
CA LYS A 6 -1.30 -4.25 25.39
C LYS A 6 -2.81 -4.40 25.26
N LYS A 7 -3.46 -3.36 24.76
CA LYS A 7 -4.90 -3.36 24.51
C LYS A 7 -5.19 -3.94 23.13
N TRP A 8 -6.23 -4.75 23.04
CA TRP A 8 -6.77 -5.20 21.77
C TRP A 8 -7.79 -4.18 21.22
N PRO A 9 -7.82 -3.91 19.91
CA PRO A 9 -6.97 -4.45 18.85
C PRO A 9 -5.54 -3.91 18.87
N LEU A 10 -4.54 -4.77 18.59
CA LEU A 10 -3.12 -4.41 18.66
C LEU A 10 -2.76 -3.21 17.77
N TYR A 11 -3.29 -3.12 16.56
CA TYR A 11 -3.00 -2.00 15.66
C TYR A 11 -3.42 -0.63 16.22
N LYS A 12 -4.51 -0.57 17.01
CA LYS A 12 -4.95 0.68 17.65
C LYS A 12 -4.03 1.04 18.80
N ASN A 13 -3.68 0.05 19.64
CA ASN A 13 -2.75 0.28 20.73
C ASN A 13 -1.37 0.69 20.23
N ALA A 14 -0.86 0.05 19.18
CA ALA A 14 0.37 0.44 18.52
C ALA A 14 0.27 1.88 17.99
N ALA A 15 -0.84 2.29 17.37
CA ALA A 15 -1.01 3.66 16.91
C ALA A 15 -1.01 4.69 18.06
N GLU A 16 -1.71 4.41 19.16
CA GLU A 16 -1.69 5.27 20.35
C GLU A 16 -0.26 5.40 20.92
N ARG A 17 0.47 4.29 21.03
CA ARG A 17 1.86 4.29 21.50
C ARG A 17 2.79 5.02 20.55
N PHE A 18 2.59 4.87 19.24
CA PHE A 18 3.36 5.58 18.24
C PHE A 18 3.13 7.10 18.34
N MET A 19 1.88 7.54 18.49
CA MET A 19 1.56 8.95 18.65
C MET A 19 2.08 9.52 19.98
N ALA A 20 2.18 8.71 21.03
CA ALA A 20 2.82 9.11 22.28
C ALA A 20 4.33 9.40 22.13
N LEU A 21 4.99 8.92 21.07
CA LEU A 21 6.36 9.29 20.73
C LEU A 21 6.47 10.69 20.11
N ASN A 22 5.34 11.34 19.82
CA ASN A 22 5.24 12.62 19.11
C ASN A 22 6.08 12.66 17.82
N PRO A 23 5.76 11.81 16.83
CA PRO A 23 6.60 11.63 15.66
C PRO A 23 6.56 12.85 14.73
N GLU A 24 7.72 13.39 14.42
CA GLU A 24 7.87 14.50 13.46
C GLU A 24 8.04 13.99 12.01
N PRO A 25 7.75 14.83 10.99
CA PRO A 25 8.05 14.50 9.61
C PRO A 25 9.50 14.05 9.41
N GLY A 26 9.69 12.93 8.70
CA GLY A 26 11.00 12.31 8.52
C GLY A 26 11.37 11.28 9.60
N PHE A 27 10.62 11.20 10.71
CA PHE A 27 10.81 10.14 11.71
C PHE A 27 10.69 8.76 11.06
N VAL A 28 11.62 7.86 11.40
CA VAL A 28 11.64 6.50 10.89
C VAL A 28 11.23 5.56 12.01
N LEU A 29 10.08 4.91 11.83
CA LEU A 29 9.59 3.82 12.65
C LEU A 29 10.25 2.51 12.19
N PRO A 30 11.17 1.91 12.98
CA PRO A 30 11.86 0.69 12.58
C PRO A 30 10.90 -0.49 12.46
N ASP A 31 11.21 -1.44 11.57
CA ASP A 31 10.43 -2.68 11.45
C ASP A 31 10.32 -3.40 12.80
N GLN A 32 11.44 -3.55 13.52
CA GLN A 32 11.46 -4.28 14.79
C GLN A 32 10.49 -3.71 15.84
N TRP A 33 10.21 -2.41 15.79
CA TRP A 33 9.22 -1.79 16.68
C TRP A 33 7.81 -2.26 16.34
N LEU A 34 7.46 -2.31 15.06
CA LEU A 34 6.16 -2.81 14.61
C LEU A 34 6.01 -4.30 14.87
N GLU A 35 7.07 -5.08 14.65
CA GLU A 35 7.12 -6.50 14.94
C GLU A 35 6.82 -6.77 16.41
N TYR A 36 7.44 -5.99 17.30
CA TYR A 36 7.20 -6.07 18.73
C TYR A 36 5.78 -5.64 19.11
N GLU A 37 5.31 -4.48 18.66
CA GLU A 37 4.00 -3.94 19.08
C GLU A 37 2.83 -4.76 18.54
N LEU A 38 2.92 -5.21 17.29
CA LEU A 38 1.88 -5.99 16.62
C LEU A 38 2.04 -7.50 16.80
N GLU A 39 3.05 -7.94 17.56
CA GLU A 39 3.31 -9.36 17.88
C GLU A 39 3.45 -10.23 16.61
N LEU A 40 4.22 -9.71 15.65
CA LEU A 40 4.43 -10.37 14.35
C LEU A 40 5.49 -11.46 14.46
N SER A 41 5.27 -12.59 13.79
CA SER A 41 6.18 -13.72 13.70
C SER A 41 6.53 -14.03 12.24
N TYR A 42 7.83 -14.13 11.95
CA TYR A 42 8.33 -14.35 10.58
C TYR A 42 8.91 -15.74 10.35
N GLU A 43 8.79 -16.65 11.32
CA GLU A 43 9.17 -18.04 11.13
C GLU A 43 8.15 -18.73 10.24
N ILE A 44 8.49 -18.91 8.95
CA ILE A 44 7.66 -19.58 7.95
C ILE A 44 8.35 -20.87 7.54
N SER A 45 7.97 -21.95 8.20
CA SER A 45 8.36 -23.33 7.91
C SER A 45 7.18 -24.18 7.42
N SER A 46 5.93 -23.72 7.63
CA SER A 46 4.72 -24.43 7.24
C SER A 46 3.69 -23.56 6.49
N SER A 47 2.71 -24.19 5.84
CA SER A 47 1.62 -23.47 5.17
C SER A 47 0.71 -22.73 6.14
N GLU A 48 0.55 -23.23 7.37
CA GLU A 48 -0.23 -22.56 8.42
C GLU A 48 0.51 -21.31 8.92
N GLU A 49 1.82 -21.40 9.11
CA GLU A 49 2.65 -20.23 9.45
C GLU A 49 2.61 -19.17 8.35
N PHE A 50 2.58 -19.56 7.07
CA PHE A 50 2.39 -18.61 5.97
C PHE A 50 1.03 -17.91 6.02
N ARG A 51 -0.05 -18.64 6.37
CA ARG A 51 -1.40 -18.09 6.54
C ARG A 51 -1.43 -17.10 7.71
N GLN A 52 -0.81 -17.47 8.82
CA GLN A 52 -0.69 -16.63 10.01
C GLN A 52 0.12 -15.35 9.70
N ALA A 53 1.27 -15.46 9.05
CA ALA A 53 2.05 -14.33 8.57
C ALA A 53 1.26 -13.42 7.61
N SER A 54 0.33 -14.00 6.82
CA SER A 54 -0.55 -13.23 5.95
C SER A 54 -1.59 -12.41 6.73
N LEU A 55 -2.13 -12.95 7.84
CA LEU A 55 -3.01 -12.22 8.75
C LEU A 55 -2.26 -11.10 9.50
N GLU A 56 -1.04 -11.37 9.91
CA GLU A 56 -0.13 -10.41 10.54
C GLU A 56 0.20 -9.23 9.63
N ARG A 57 0.38 -9.48 8.32
CA ARG A 57 0.52 -8.39 7.33
C ARG A 57 -0.72 -7.49 7.25
N LEU A 58 -1.91 -8.02 7.53
CA LEU A 58 -3.13 -7.19 7.60
C LEU A 58 -3.09 -6.26 8.83
N GLN A 59 -2.49 -6.68 9.95
CA GLN A 59 -2.33 -5.82 11.13
C GLN A 59 -1.49 -4.58 10.81
N ILE A 60 -0.40 -4.73 10.05
CA ILE A 60 0.42 -3.59 9.60
C ILE A 60 -0.39 -2.65 8.70
N GLN A 61 -1.20 -3.20 7.80
CA GLN A 61 -2.05 -2.37 6.93
C GLN A 61 -3.09 -1.59 7.74
N GLN A 62 -3.77 -2.26 8.68
CA GLN A 62 -4.74 -1.64 9.59
C GLN A 62 -4.10 -0.57 10.46
N PHE A 63 -2.88 -0.79 10.96
CA PHE A 63 -2.11 0.22 11.70
C PHE A 63 -1.87 1.47 10.86
N ARG A 64 -1.38 1.31 9.62
CA ARG A 64 -1.11 2.43 8.71
C ARG A 64 -2.38 3.19 8.34
N GLU A 65 -3.46 2.46 8.05
CA GLU A 65 -4.76 3.04 7.73
C GLU A 65 -5.33 3.82 8.92
N TYR A 66 -5.28 3.24 10.12
CA TYR A 66 -5.74 3.89 11.34
C TYR A 66 -4.94 5.17 11.67
N LEU A 67 -3.62 5.14 11.48
CA LEU A 67 -2.79 6.35 11.60
C LEU A 67 -3.18 7.43 10.60
N MET A 68 -3.44 7.05 9.36
CA MET A 68 -3.87 7.97 8.31
C MET A 68 -5.25 8.57 8.61
N THR A 69 -6.23 7.76 9.00
CA THR A 69 -7.61 8.22 9.18
C THR A 69 -7.84 8.99 10.47
N GLU A 70 -7.26 8.53 11.58
CA GLU A 70 -7.52 9.13 12.90
C GLU A 70 -6.53 10.25 13.24
N TYR A 71 -5.26 10.11 12.81
CA TYR A 71 -4.18 11.02 13.20
C TYR A 71 -3.61 11.82 12.03
N GLN A 72 -4.10 11.61 10.80
CA GLN A 72 -3.58 12.26 9.58
C GLN A 72 -2.08 12.01 9.34
N VAL A 73 -1.56 10.89 9.86
CA VAL A 73 -0.16 10.52 9.72
C VAL A 73 0.00 9.55 8.55
N HIS A 74 0.75 9.98 7.54
CA HIS A 74 1.07 9.15 6.39
C HIS A 74 2.44 8.49 6.56
N LEU A 75 2.48 7.17 6.35
CA LEU A 75 3.68 6.36 6.44
C LEU A 75 4.09 5.82 5.07
N ASP A 76 5.35 6.05 4.70
CA ASP A 76 5.98 5.51 3.50
C ASP A 76 6.98 4.40 3.84
N ARG A 77 7.02 3.36 3.01
CA ARG A 77 7.84 2.16 3.27
C ARG A 77 9.28 2.42 2.87
N VAL A 78 10.19 2.38 3.84
CA VAL A 78 11.63 2.37 3.59
C VAL A 78 12.15 0.94 3.65
N ARG A 79 12.51 0.38 2.49
CA ARG A 79 12.87 -1.04 2.35
C ARG A 79 14.04 -1.40 3.26
N GLY A 80 13.86 -2.45 4.06
CA GLY A 80 14.88 -3.00 4.96
C GLY A 80 15.13 -2.16 6.23
N ILE A 81 14.34 -1.09 6.44
CA ILE A 81 14.50 -0.21 7.61
C ILE A 81 13.19 -0.14 8.40
N GLY A 82 12.09 0.22 7.75
CA GLY A 82 10.87 0.56 8.48
C GLY A 82 9.91 1.43 7.68
N TYR A 83 9.25 2.35 8.38
CA TYR A 83 8.32 3.31 7.80
C TYR A 83 8.73 4.73 8.16
N ARG A 84 8.75 5.62 7.17
CA ARG A 84 9.04 7.04 7.37
C ARG A 84 7.74 7.84 7.44
N VAL A 85 7.65 8.74 8.40
CA VAL A 85 6.57 9.74 8.47
C VAL A 85 6.75 10.75 7.35
N LEU A 86 5.74 10.88 6.50
CA LEU A 86 5.73 11.84 5.42
C LEU A 86 5.42 13.24 5.92
N ALA A 87 6.08 14.25 5.34
CA ALA A 87 5.60 15.61 5.48
C ALA A 87 4.29 15.78 4.70
N PRO A 88 3.36 16.67 5.13
CA PRO A 88 2.10 16.89 4.42
C PRO A 88 2.25 17.21 2.94
N GLY A 89 3.28 17.99 2.57
CA GLY A 89 3.58 18.33 1.17
C GLY A 89 4.07 17.15 0.31
N GLU A 90 4.60 16.10 0.92
CA GLU A 90 5.05 14.88 0.22
C GLU A 90 3.92 13.86 0.04
N ALA A 91 2.95 13.85 0.96
CA ALA A 91 1.92 12.81 1.04
C ALA A 91 1.12 12.66 -0.26
N THR A 92 0.70 13.76 -0.88
CA THR A 92 -0.02 13.73 -2.16
C THR A 92 0.83 13.13 -3.27
N GLY A 93 2.10 13.51 -3.34
CA GLY A 93 3.06 12.99 -4.32
C GLY A 93 3.22 11.47 -4.21
N VAL A 94 3.48 11.00 -3.00
CA VAL A 94 3.66 9.57 -2.70
C VAL A 94 2.38 8.79 -2.95
N ALA A 95 1.21 9.30 -2.55
CA ALA A 95 -0.07 8.64 -2.78
C ALA A 95 -0.37 8.47 -4.28
N MET A 96 -0.13 9.51 -5.09
CA MET A 96 -0.38 9.46 -6.54
C MET A 96 0.62 8.56 -7.28
N ALA A 97 1.89 8.58 -6.87
CA ALA A 97 2.89 7.64 -7.39
C ALA A 97 2.53 6.18 -7.04
N GLY A 98 2.07 5.94 -5.81
CA GLY A 98 1.54 4.65 -5.38
C GLY A 98 0.37 4.17 -6.22
N LEU A 99 -0.64 5.02 -6.41
CA LEU A 99 -1.80 4.75 -7.25
C LEU A 99 -1.39 4.41 -8.70
N GLN A 100 -0.46 5.15 -9.29
CA GLN A 100 0.05 4.87 -10.63
C GLN A 100 0.70 3.48 -10.71
N CYS A 101 1.49 3.10 -9.70
CA CYS A 101 2.15 1.80 -9.64
C CYS A 101 1.13 0.65 -9.50
N GLU A 102 0.15 0.80 -8.61
CA GLU A 102 -0.92 -0.18 -8.41
C GLU A 102 -1.77 -0.36 -9.67
N TRP A 103 -2.20 0.75 -10.27
CA TRP A 103 -2.95 0.73 -11.52
C TRP A 103 -2.20 0.00 -12.63
N THR A 104 -0.92 0.31 -12.81
CA THR A 104 -0.06 -0.34 -13.81
C THR A 104 0.04 -1.85 -13.55
N ALA A 105 0.21 -2.25 -12.29
CA ALA A 105 0.28 -3.66 -11.91
C ALA A 105 -1.03 -4.39 -12.17
N ILE A 106 -2.18 -3.79 -11.83
CA ILE A 106 -3.52 -4.34 -12.06
C ILE A 106 -3.76 -4.51 -13.56
N MET A 107 -3.52 -3.48 -14.37
CA MET A 107 -3.72 -3.54 -15.82
C MET A 107 -2.85 -4.61 -16.48
N ARG A 108 -1.58 -4.73 -16.09
CA ARG A 108 -0.70 -5.80 -16.57
C ARG A 108 -1.24 -7.19 -16.22
N ARG A 109 -1.72 -7.38 -14.99
CA ARG A 109 -2.28 -8.65 -14.53
C ARG A 109 -3.55 -9.01 -15.30
N THR A 110 -4.45 -8.04 -15.49
CA THR A 110 -5.70 -8.23 -16.24
C THR A 110 -5.43 -8.55 -17.71
N ALA A 111 -4.53 -7.82 -18.36
CA ALA A 111 -4.14 -8.10 -19.74
C ALA A 111 -3.58 -9.53 -19.89
N ARG A 112 -2.71 -9.95 -18.97
CA ARG A 112 -2.16 -11.32 -18.97
C ARG A 112 -3.24 -12.38 -18.85
N ARG A 113 -4.22 -12.17 -17.95
CA ARG A 113 -5.36 -13.10 -17.80
C ARG A 113 -6.18 -13.22 -19.08
N LEU A 114 -6.49 -12.09 -19.73
CA LEU A 114 -7.29 -12.08 -20.96
C LEU A 114 -6.58 -12.76 -22.14
N ILE A 115 -5.26 -12.64 -22.22
CA ILE A 115 -4.44 -13.26 -23.30
C ILE A 115 -4.36 -14.79 -23.14
N HIS A 116 -4.38 -15.29 -21.91
CA HIS A 116 -4.31 -16.73 -21.62
C HIS A 116 -5.67 -17.43 -21.56
N VAL A 117 -6.75 -16.81 -22.04
CA VAL A 117 -8.04 -17.49 -22.23
C VAL A 117 -7.90 -18.49 -23.40
N PRO A 118 -8.32 -19.76 -23.25
CA PRO A 118 -8.20 -20.76 -24.30
C PRO A 118 -9.21 -20.47 -25.42
N ILE A 119 -8.77 -19.69 -26.43
CA ILE A 119 -9.63 -19.21 -27.53
C ILE A 119 -10.34 -20.33 -28.30
N GLU A 120 -9.72 -21.51 -28.38
CA GLU A 120 -10.27 -22.70 -29.06
C GLU A 120 -11.51 -23.27 -28.36
N GLN A 121 -11.77 -22.88 -27.11
CA GLN A 121 -12.93 -23.31 -26.33
C GLN A 121 -14.06 -22.27 -26.33
N LEU A 122 -13.87 -21.15 -27.03
CA LEU A 122 -14.84 -20.07 -27.08
C LEU A 122 -15.77 -20.21 -28.28
N ASP A 123 -17.04 -19.87 -28.09
CA ASP A 123 -17.93 -19.57 -29.21
C ASP A 123 -17.66 -18.17 -29.77
N ASP A 124 -18.26 -17.84 -30.93
CA ASP A 124 -18.05 -16.55 -31.61
C ASP A 124 -18.41 -15.33 -30.73
N GLY A 125 -19.43 -15.47 -29.88
CA GLY A 125 -19.86 -14.42 -28.96
C GLY A 125 -18.83 -14.17 -27.86
N GLN A 126 -18.35 -15.25 -27.24
CA GLN A 126 -17.32 -15.22 -26.21
C GLN A 126 -15.97 -14.74 -26.77
N LEU A 127 -15.66 -15.11 -28.01
CA LEU A 127 -14.44 -14.68 -28.70
C LEU A 127 -14.47 -13.17 -28.96
N ARG A 128 -15.63 -12.64 -29.38
CA ARG A 128 -15.86 -11.20 -29.51
C ARG A 128 -15.75 -10.49 -28.16
N GLU A 129 -16.39 -11.01 -27.12
CA GLU A 129 -16.33 -10.44 -25.77
C GLU A 129 -14.87 -10.36 -25.28
N ASN A 130 -14.08 -11.43 -25.48
CA ASN A 130 -12.68 -11.44 -25.11
C ASN A 130 -11.86 -10.39 -25.88
N ALA A 131 -12.08 -10.25 -27.19
CA ALA A 131 -11.43 -9.25 -28.01
C ALA A 131 -11.78 -7.82 -27.58
N GLU A 132 -13.05 -7.56 -27.29
CA GLU A 132 -13.51 -6.26 -26.77
C GLU A 132 -12.90 -5.95 -25.39
N ALA A 133 -12.86 -6.93 -24.49
CA ALA A 133 -12.24 -6.78 -23.17
C ALA A 133 -10.75 -6.46 -23.28
N ARG A 134 -10.01 -7.13 -24.18
CA ARG A 134 -8.60 -6.84 -24.46
C ARG A 134 -8.42 -5.41 -24.97
N ALA A 135 -9.26 -4.97 -25.90
CA ALA A 135 -9.22 -3.62 -26.44
C ALA A 135 -9.48 -2.55 -25.36
N ARG A 136 -10.47 -2.77 -24.49
CA ARG A 136 -10.78 -1.85 -23.36
C ARG A 136 -9.61 -1.73 -22.39
N VAL A 137 -8.97 -2.85 -22.02
CA VAL A 137 -7.79 -2.82 -21.15
C VAL A 137 -6.62 -2.07 -21.80
N ALA A 138 -6.40 -2.26 -23.10
CA ALA A 138 -5.35 -1.53 -23.83
C ALA A 138 -5.62 -0.02 -23.85
N GLN A 139 -6.87 0.39 -24.10
CA GLN A 139 -7.28 1.80 -24.08
C GLN A 139 -7.10 2.44 -22.70
N LEU A 140 -7.59 1.79 -21.64
CA LEU A 140 -7.46 2.28 -20.26
C LEU A 140 -5.99 2.48 -19.87
N ARG A 141 -5.12 1.55 -20.27
CA ARG A 141 -3.67 1.65 -20.02
C ARG A 141 -3.04 2.87 -20.71
N GLY A 142 -3.52 3.23 -21.91
CA GLY A 142 -3.04 4.39 -22.66
C GLY A 142 -3.50 5.74 -22.10
N LEU A 143 -4.74 5.84 -21.62
CA LEU A 143 -5.27 7.06 -21.01
C LEU A 143 -4.56 7.42 -19.70
N THR A 144 -4.25 6.42 -18.89
CA THR A 144 -3.68 6.66 -17.55
C THR A 144 -2.21 7.08 -17.54
N ALA A 145 -1.45 6.80 -18.59
CA ALA A 145 -0.07 7.29 -18.69
C ALA A 145 0.00 8.83 -18.60
N LYS A 146 -1.07 9.53 -19.03
CA LYS A 146 -1.16 10.99 -19.00
C LYS A 146 -1.88 11.54 -17.76
N ALA A 147 -2.72 10.74 -17.11
CA ALA A 147 -3.60 11.20 -16.04
C ALA A 147 -2.91 11.26 -14.65
N PHE A 148 -1.80 10.54 -14.47
CA PHE A 148 -1.06 10.48 -13.21
C PHE A 148 0.13 11.44 -13.13
N GLU A 149 0.36 12.26 -14.17
CA GLU A 149 1.34 13.34 -14.10
C GLU A 149 0.82 14.42 -13.13
N LEU A 150 1.48 14.53 -11.98
CA LEU A 150 1.21 15.63 -11.05
C LEU A 150 1.71 16.95 -11.64
N PRO A 151 0.98 18.06 -11.46
CA PRO A 151 1.51 19.38 -11.78
C PRO A 151 2.78 19.62 -10.95
N PRO A 152 3.79 20.33 -11.49
CA PRO A 152 5.01 20.63 -10.74
C PRO A 152 4.65 21.40 -9.46
N PRO A 153 5.38 21.18 -8.35
CA PRO A 153 5.12 21.90 -7.12
C PRO A 153 5.16 23.42 -7.37
N PRO A 154 4.30 24.21 -6.72
CA PRO A 154 4.35 25.66 -6.85
C PRO A 154 5.77 26.14 -6.51
N LYS A 155 6.34 26.99 -7.38
CA LYS A 155 7.65 27.61 -7.12
C LYS A 155 7.58 28.25 -5.74
N GLN A 156 8.50 27.87 -4.84
CA GLN A 156 8.60 28.51 -3.54
C GLN A 156 8.81 30.00 -3.80
N MET A 157 7.78 30.82 -3.55
CA MET A 157 7.95 32.26 -3.43
C MET A 157 8.85 32.45 -2.23
N GLY A 158 10.07 32.93 -2.49
CA GLY A 158 11.01 33.33 -1.45
C GLY A 158 10.27 34.22 -0.47
N ARG A 159 10.30 33.86 0.81
CA ARG A 159 10.00 34.83 1.85
C ARG A 159 11.24 35.72 1.91
N ASP A 160 11.13 36.88 1.29
CA ASP A 160 11.99 38.03 1.57
C ASP A 160 11.80 38.49 3.02
#